data_AF-A0A7J4DVD5-F1
#
_entry.id   AF-A0A7J4DVD5-F1
#
_cell.length_a   1.000
_cell.length_b   1.000
_cell.length_c   1.000
_cell.angle_alpha   90.00
_cell.angle_beta   90.00
_cell.angle_gamma   90.00
#
_symmetry.space_group_name_H-M   'P 1'
#
loop_
_entity.id
_entity.type
_entity.pdbx_description
1 polymer ?
#
loop_
_entity_poly.entity_id
_entity_poly.type
_entity_poly.pdbx_seq_one_letter_code
_entity_poly.pdbx_strand_id
1 'polypeptide(L)' 'MVRVLGIDPGTKSFDLVVVEGERVVWEHSIETSAVARDPESLVEAIREAGRVDLIAGPSGYGV' A
#
# COMPACT_ATOMS: atom_id res chain seq x y z
N MET A 1 11.68 4.50 14.91
CA MET A 1 12.58 4.40 13.74
C MET A 1 11.84 4.97 12.53
N VAL A 2 12.44 5.06 11.34
CA VAL A 2 11.69 5.49 10.15
C VAL A 2 10.67 4.41 9.80
N ARG A 3 9.39 4.79 9.66
CA ARG A 3 8.30 3.94 9.19
C ARG A 3 8.01 4.27 7.73
N VAL A 4 8.11 3.27 6.85
CA VAL A 4 7.89 3.43 5.41
C VAL A 4 6.75 2.54 4.96
N LEU A 5 5.79 3.13 4.24
CA LEU A 5 4.74 2.38 3.53
C LEU A 5 5.17 2.14 2.08
N GLY A 6 5.28 0.88 1.69
CA GLY A 6 5.42 0.46 0.30
C GLY A 6 4.07 0.06 -0.29
N ILE A 7 3.84 0.38 -1.56
CA ILE A 7 2.64 0.03 -2.32
C ILE A 7 3.07 -0.64 -3.62
N ASP A 8 2.75 -1.91 -3.79
CA ASP A 8 3.07 -2.72 -4.97
C ASP A 8 1.78 -3.04 -5.76
N PRO A 9 1.52 -2.34 -6.88
CA PRO A 9 0.37 -2.63 -7.73
C PRO A 9 0.63 -3.83 -8.64
N GLY A 10 -0.27 -4.80 -8.62
CA GLY A 10 -0.26 -5.96 -9.51
C GLY A 10 -1.55 -6.12 -10.32
N THR A 11 -1.59 -7.12 -11.20
CA THR A 11 -2.79 -7.44 -11.99
C THR A 11 -3.93 -7.96 -11.12
N LYS A 12 -3.62 -8.63 -10.02
CA LYS A 12 -4.61 -9.25 -9.11
C LYS A 12 -4.85 -8.42 -7.85
N SER A 13 -3.78 -7.93 -7.23
CA SER A 13 -3.82 -7.22 -5.96
C SER A 13 -3.00 -5.94 -5.99
N PHE A 14 -3.34 -5.01 -5.11
CA PHE A 14 -2.47 -3.99 -4.57
C PHE A 14 -2.02 -4.48 -3.20
N ASP A 15 -0.71 -4.64 -3.03
CA ASP A 15 -0.12 -5.08 -1.79
C ASP A 15 0.55 -3.91 -1.07
N LEU A 16 0.17 -3.68 0.19
CA LEU A 16 0.65 -2.60 1.03
C LEU A 16 1.41 -3.17 2.22
N VAL A 17 2.60 -2.63 2.50
CA VAL A 17 3.45 -3.07 3.62
C VAL A 17 4.04 -1.87 4.34
N VAL A 18 3.95 -1.87 5.67
CA VAL A 18 4.71 -0.95 6.52
C VAL A 18 5.93 -1.66 7.08
N VAL A 19 7.10 -1.08 6.82
CA VAL A 19 8.37 -1.50 7.42
C VAL A 19 8.82 -0.48 8.44
N GLU A 20 9.21 -0.94 9.64
CA GLU A 20 9.95 -0.16 10.62
C GLU A 20 11.35 -0.77 10.82
N GLY A 21 12.38 -0.10 10.32
CA GLY A 21 13.75 -0.66 10.30
C GLY A 21 13.83 -1.89 9.39
N GLU A 22 14.07 -3.06 9.98
CA GLU A 22 14.16 -4.36 9.26
C GLU A 22 12.92 -5.23 9.46
N ARG A 23 11.85 -4.70 10.06
CA ARG A 23 10.66 -5.47 10.44
C ARG A 23 9.43 -4.99 9.69
N VAL A 24 8.69 -5.94 9.13
CA VAL A 24 7.30 -5.70 8.70
C VAL A 24 6.44 -5.59 9.96
N VAL A 25 5.69 -4.49 10.07
CA VAL A 25 4.83 -4.21 11.24
C VAL A 25 3.35 -4.13 10.89
N TRP A 26 3.02 -4.06 9.60
CA TRP A 26 1.65 -4.07 9.09
C TRP A 26 1.65 -4.46 7.61
N GLU A 27 0.61 -5.17 7.19
CA GLU A 27 0.38 -5.60 5.81
C GLU A 27 -1.11 -5.55 5.47
N HIS A 28 -1.42 -5.28 4.22
CA HIS A 28 -2.79 -5.35 3.69
C HIS A 28 -2.76 -5.61 2.18
N SER A 29 -3.75 -6.33 1.69
CA SER A 29 -3.89 -6.66 0.26
C SER A 29 -5.31 -6.35 -0.19
N ILE A 30 -5.43 -5.65 -1.32
CA ILE A 30 -6.71 -5.25 -1.90
C ILE A 30 -6.76 -5.76 -3.33
N GLU A 31 -7.87 -6.38 -3.74
CA GLU A 31 -8.04 -6.79 -5.13
C GLU A 31 -7.93 -5.59 -6.08
N THR A 32 -7.13 -5.72 -7.14
CA THR A 32 -6.97 -4.70 -8.19
C THR A 32 -8.31 -4.31 -8.80
N SER A 33 -9.23 -5.27 -8.94
CA SER A 33 -10.59 -4.99 -9.42
C SER A 33 -11.42 -4.17 -8.42
N ALA A 34 -11.16 -4.29 -7.13
CA ALA A 34 -11.82 -3.47 -6.11
C ALA A 34 -11.29 -2.05 -6.14
N VAL A 35 -9.96 -1.86 -6.19
CA VAL A 35 -9.34 -0.54 -6.37
C VAL A 35 -9.79 0.15 -7.66
N ALA A 36 -9.94 -0.60 -8.76
CA ALA A 36 -10.43 -0.07 -10.03
C ALA A 36 -11.92 0.36 -9.98
N ARG A 37 -12.75 -0.33 -9.20
CA ARG A 37 -14.17 0.02 -9.01
C ARG A 37 -14.34 1.17 -8.01
N ASP A 38 -13.51 1.20 -6.98
CA ASP A 38 -13.54 2.19 -5.91
C ASP A 38 -12.11 2.55 -5.47
N PRO A 39 -11.51 3.60 -6.09
CA PRO A 39 -10.17 4.04 -5.75
C PRO A 39 -10.00 4.52 -4.30
N GLU A 40 -11.10 4.90 -3.62
CA GLU A 40 -11.05 5.35 -2.22
C GLU A 40 -10.62 4.20 -1.30
N SER A 41 -10.89 2.94 -1.66
CA SER A 41 -10.44 1.77 -0.91
C SER A 41 -8.92 1.73 -0.67
N LEU A 42 -8.13 2.20 -1.64
CA LEU A 42 -6.67 2.32 -1.49
C LEU A 42 -6.29 3.45 -0.53
N VAL A 43 -7.00 4.57 -0.58
CA VAL A 43 -6.78 5.73 0.32
C VAL A 43 -7.12 5.34 1.75
N GLU A 44 -8.20 4.61 1.97
CA GLU A 44 -8.59 4.11 3.30
C GLU A 44 -7.55 3.11 3.84
N ALA A 45 -7.04 2.17 3.03
CA ALA A 45 -5.98 1.28 3.47
C ALA A 45 -4.68 2.03 3.84
N ILE A 46 -4.35 3.11 3.12
CA ILE A 46 -3.23 4.00 3.48
C ILE A 46 -3.48 4.69 4.83
N ARG A 47 -4.72 5.10 5.13
CA ARG A 47 -5.10 5.67 6.43
C ARG A 47 -5.04 4.64 7.55
N GLU A 48 -5.47 3.41 7.29
CA GLU A 48 -5.44 2.29 8.23
C GLU A 48 -4.01 1.90 8.64
N ALA A 49 -3.02 2.03 7.74
CA ALA A 49 -1.60 1.83 8.03
C ALA A 49 -1.05 2.80 9.11
N GLY A 50 -1.77 3.89 9.38
CA GLY A 50 -1.47 4.89 10.38
C GLY A 50 -0.30 5.81 10.00
N ARG A 51 0.34 6.41 11.02
CA ARG A 51 1.36 7.45 10.80
C ARG A 51 2.68 6.92 10.26
N VAL A 52 2.93 7.03 8.97
CA VAL A 52 4.23 6.72 8.35
C VAL A 52 5.02 8.00 8.04
N ASP A 53 6.35 7.87 7.96
CA ASP A 53 7.24 9.00 7.66
C ASP A 53 7.43 9.20 6.16
N LEU A 54 7.28 8.12 5.38
CA LEU A 54 7.41 8.12 3.93
C LEU A 54 6.48 7.09 3.30
N ILE A 55 5.91 7.44 2.15
CA ILE A 55 5.15 6.53 1.29
C ILE A 55 5.91 6.39 -0.02
N ALA A 56 6.35 5.18 -0.32
CA ALA A 56 6.78 4.81 -1.66
C ALA A 56 5.52 4.54 -2.49
N GLY A 57 5.09 5.55 -3.24
CA GLY A 57 3.90 5.46 -4.08
C GLY A 57 4.03 4.39 -5.17
N PRO A 58 2.90 3.91 -5.72
CA PRO A 58 2.91 2.87 -6.74
C PRO A 58 3.67 3.37 -7.98
N SER A 59 4.69 2.62 -8.43
CA SER A 59 5.24 2.83 -9.78
C SER A 59 4.21 2.30 -10.77
N GLY A 60 3.76 3.18 -11.67
CA GLY A 60 2.55 2.99 -12.48
C GLY A 60 2.43 1.63 -13.15
N TYR A 61 1.17 1.20 -13.31
CA TYR A 61 0.71 0.12 -14.18
C TYR A 61 1.61 0.06 -15.42
N GLY A 62 2.52 -0.91 -15.46
CA GLY A 62 3.26 -1.24 -16.65
C GLY A 62 2.25 -1.51 -17.76
N VAL A 63 2.37 -0.74 -18.83
CA VAL A 63 1.56 -0.84 -20.06
C VAL A 63 1.39 -2.28 -20.51
#